data_AF-A0A0S8EDY7-F1
#
_entry.id   AF-A0A0S8EDY7-F1
#
_cell.length_a   1.000
_cell.length_b   1.000
_cell.length_c   1.000
_cell.angle_alpha   90.00
_cell.angle_beta   90.00
_cell.angle_gamma   90.00
#
_symmetry.space_group_name_H-M   'P 1'
#
loop_
_entity.id
_entity.type
_entity.pdbx_description
1 polymer ?
#
loop_
_entity_poly.entity_id
_entity_poly.type
_entity_poly.pdbx_seq_one_letter_code
_entity_poly.pdbx_strand_id
1 'polypeptide(L)'
;MAMLSHALFQFSQDFLFLKPLTRTATPAFVILFGIMLEIAYLRKIRTGTDSARIETRLLSRMITCYVLFAAITLAAFLTDRLNARPTLKALLFLDDGHFGTILKIYAALFFIVVLLFLWIRRHGAVFILQLAIVGWTLKFLLDVSFSESPYVVSFIIGNAEGFGPAILPSMTFVAFGMAFGEWLSGRRGPLLWSLLLVLAVVVSTIALSQPGTLADIRDTWVAARWSNRPGYFAIGICSTSLFLMVFWLTWRRERPDPVSRFTAVTGRQTLFVYGAGNIVLNLLPSYSGQDPVVASAFVTIFMALLLGLAWIRSVRPDWLNRLGMGIPSMVFRVYDPAVERCAVTIRKLLQMGPGTVR
;
A
#
# COMPACT_ATOMS: atom_id res chain seq x y z
N MET A 1 -7.65 -5.92 -6.65
CA MET A 1 -8.68 -5.53 -5.65
C MET A 1 -8.79 -4.02 -5.48
N ALA A 2 -7.73 -3.28 -5.13
CA ALA A 2 -7.83 -1.82 -4.96
C ALA A 2 -8.34 -1.08 -6.21
N MET A 3 -7.80 -1.41 -7.40
CA MET A 3 -8.28 -0.83 -8.66
C MET A 3 -9.74 -1.16 -8.97
N LEU A 4 -10.19 -2.37 -8.62
CA LEU A 4 -11.60 -2.73 -8.74
C LEU A 4 -12.45 -1.84 -7.84
N SER A 5 -12.03 -1.56 -6.61
CA SER A 5 -12.74 -0.63 -5.72
C SER A 5 -12.92 0.75 -6.33
N HIS A 6 -11.88 1.30 -6.95
CA HIS A 6 -11.91 2.65 -7.51
C HIS A 6 -12.71 2.69 -8.81
N ALA A 7 -12.59 1.65 -9.67
CA ALA A 7 -13.41 1.52 -10.86
C ALA A 7 -14.90 1.36 -10.50
N LEU A 8 -15.21 0.58 -9.45
CA LEU A 8 -16.55 0.48 -8.92
C LEU A 8 -17.03 1.86 -8.46
N PHE A 9 -16.28 2.59 -7.64
CA PHE A 9 -16.66 3.94 -7.22
C PHE A 9 -16.89 4.91 -8.40
N GLN A 10 -16.10 4.77 -9.47
CA GLN A 10 -16.17 5.63 -10.66
C GLN A 10 -17.40 5.36 -11.54
N PHE A 11 -17.81 4.09 -11.64
CA PHE A 11 -18.77 3.63 -12.64
C PHE A 11 -20.03 2.98 -12.05
N SER A 12 -20.10 2.73 -10.75
CA SER A 12 -21.20 2.02 -10.10
C SER A 12 -21.43 2.50 -8.67
N GLN A 13 -22.69 2.53 -8.23
CA GLN A 13 -23.00 2.93 -6.86
C GLN A 13 -23.01 1.73 -5.89
N ASP A 14 -23.35 0.51 -6.30
CA ASP A 14 -23.61 -0.58 -5.33
C ASP A 14 -23.37 -2.03 -5.80
N PHE A 15 -22.12 -2.50 -5.70
CA PHE A 15 -21.83 -3.94 -5.59
C PHE A 15 -21.53 -4.32 -4.14
N LEU A 16 -22.59 -4.58 -3.38
CA LEU A 16 -22.50 -4.86 -1.94
C LEU A 16 -21.58 -6.04 -1.60
N PHE A 17 -21.62 -7.11 -2.40
CA PHE A 17 -20.81 -8.32 -2.16
C PHE A 17 -19.31 -8.13 -2.46
N LEU A 18 -18.93 -7.14 -3.27
CA LEU A 18 -17.53 -6.86 -3.61
C LEU A 18 -16.86 -5.87 -2.64
N LYS A 19 -17.63 -5.05 -1.92
CA LYS A 19 -17.12 -4.03 -0.99
C LYS A 19 -16.22 -4.65 0.11
N PRO A 20 -16.60 -5.74 0.81
CA PRO A 20 -15.72 -6.36 1.81
C PRO A 20 -14.39 -6.86 1.22
N LEU A 21 -14.45 -7.51 0.06
CA LEU A 21 -13.28 -8.05 -0.62
C LEU A 21 -12.32 -6.95 -1.12
N THR A 22 -12.87 -5.86 -1.64
CA THR A 22 -12.06 -4.74 -2.15
C THR A 22 -11.42 -3.93 -1.02
N ARG A 23 -12.06 -3.87 0.15
CA ARG A 23 -11.56 -3.14 1.33
C ARG A 23 -10.42 -3.83 2.08
N THR A 24 -10.23 -5.14 1.89
CA THR A 24 -9.05 -5.85 2.40
C THR A 24 -7.81 -5.62 1.53
N ALA A 25 -7.93 -4.90 0.41
CA ALA A 25 -6.78 -4.61 -0.46
C ALA A 25 -5.69 -3.81 0.28
N THR A 26 -6.04 -2.71 0.96
CA THR A 26 -5.08 -1.88 1.68
C THR A 26 -4.28 -2.67 2.73
N PRO A 27 -4.91 -3.40 3.69
CA PRO A 27 -4.14 -4.18 4.66
C PRO A 27 -3.30 -5.28 3.99
N ALA A 28 -3.83 -5.98 2.97
CA ALA A 28 -3.07 -6.97 2.23
C ALA A 28 -1.83 -6.35 1.56
N PHE A 29 -1.98 -5.17 0.96
CA PHE A 29 -0.85 -4.43 0.40
C PHE A 29 0.21 -4.11 1.46
N VAL A 30 -0.17 -3.57 2.62
CA VAL A 30 0.82 -3.20 3.66
C VAL A 30 1.51 -4.44 4.25
N ILE A 31 0.79 -5.55 4.42
CA ILE A 31 1.37 -6.83 4.87
C ILE A 31 2.34 -7.37 3.81
N LEU A 32 1.96 -7.39 2.53
CA LEU A 32 2.84 -7.80 1.43
C LEU A 32 4.09 -6.94 1.33
N PHE A 33 3.98 -5.64 1.64
CA PHE A 33 5.14 -4.76 1.76
C PHE A 33 6.08 -5.23 2.87
N GLY A 34 5.59 -5.60 4.06
CA GLY A 34 6.40 -6.19 5.12
C GLY A 34 7.10 -7.50 4.70
N ILE A 35 6.37 -8.39 4.00
CA ILE A 35 6.93 -9.64 3.46
C ILE A 35 8.06 -9.33 2.45
N MET A 36 7.83 -8.37 1.56
CA MET A 36 8.80 -7.92 0.56
C MET A 36 10.04 -7.32 1.23
N LEU A 37 9.89 -6.48 2.28
CA LEU A 37 11.02 -5.92 3.02
C LEU A 37 11.97 -7.00 3.51
N GLU A 38 11.42 -8.05 4.13
CA GLU A 38 12.23 -9.14 4.65
C GLU A 38 12.86 -9.99 3.55
N ILE A 39 12.06 -10.48 2.59
CA ILE A 39 12.54 -11.42 1.56
C ILE A 39 13.41 -10.74 0.50
N ALA A 40 12.99 -9.58 -0.01
CA ALA A 40 13.62 -8.96 -1.18
C ALA A 40 14.80 -8.06 -0.81
N TYR A 41 14.80 -7.48 0.39
CA TYR A 41 15.81 -6.50 0.83
C TYR A 41 16.65 -7.02 1.99
N LEU A 42 16.06 -7.26 3.17
CA LEU A 42 16.82 -7.58 4.39
C LEU A 42 17.55 -8.91 4.31
N ARG A 43 16.93 -9.96 3.75
CA ARG A 43 17.61 -11.24 3.54
C ARG A 43 18.88 -11.08 2.70
N LYS A 44 18.81 -10.33 1.59
CA LYS A 44 19.95 -10.13 0.69
C LYS A 44 21.12 -9.39 1.34
N ILE A 45 20.81 -8.39 2.17
CA ILE A 45 21.82 -7.64 2.92
C ILE A 45 22.53 -8.55 3.91
N ARG A 46 21.76 -9.37 4.63
CA ARG A 46 22.30 -10.29 5.63
C ARG A 46 23.15 -11.39 5.00
N THR A 47 22.90 -11.75 3.75
CA THR A 47 23.73 -12.68 2.96
C THR A 47 24.90 -12.00 2.22
N GLY A 48 25.24 -10.75 2.54
CA GLY A 48 26.44 -10.08 2.02
C GLY A 48 26.25 -9.23 0.75
N THR A 49 25.01 -8.94 0.33
CA THR A 49 24.78 -8.00 -0.77
C THR A 49 25.06 -6.56 -0.34
N ASP A 50 25.56 -5.74 -1.27
CA ASP A 50 25.81 -4.32 -1.05
C ASP A 50 24.57 -3.58 -0.49
N SER A 51 24.71 -3.11 0.75
CA SER A 51 23.68 -2.37 1.48
C SER A 51 23.36 -1.04 0.80
N ALA A 52 24.36 -0.41 0.17
CA ALA A 52 24.20 0.85 -0.55
C ALA A 52 23.18 0.73 -1.69
N ARG A 53 23.34 -0.31 -2.50
CA ARG A 53 22.43 -0.57 -3.62
C ARG A 53 21.00 -0.79 -3.16
N ILE A 54 20.80 -1.37 -1.99
CA ILE A 54 19.45 -1.64 -1.45
C ILE A 54 18.83 -0.37 -0.88
N GLU A 55 19.56 0.47 -0.16
CA GLU A 55 19.10 1.78 0.28
C GLU A 55 18.67 2.65 -0.92
N THR A 56 19.48 2.70 -1.98
CA THR A 56 19.14 3.44 -3.22
C THR A 56 17.86 2.89 -3.85
N ARG A 57 17.66 1.57 -3.85
CA ARG A 57 16.42 0.96 -4.36
C ARG A 57 15.20 1.32 -3.51
N LEU A 58 15.31 1.34 -2.18
CA LEU A 58 14.22 1.74 -1.29
C LEU A 58 13.85 3.21 -1.49
N LEU A 59 14.85 4.09 -1.58
CA LEU A 59 14.67 5.51 -1.89
C LEU A 59 14.03 5.70 -3.28
N SER A 60 14.49 4.95 -4.28
CA SER A 60 13.90 5.00 -5.63
C SER A 60 12.42 4.64 -5.62
N ARG A 61 12.04 3.60 -4.86
CA ARG A 61 10.64 3.20 -4.68
C ARG A 61 9.83 4.25 -3.93
N MET A 62 10.38 4.85 -2.87
CA MET A 62 9.76 5.98 -2.17
C MET A 62 9.41 7.12 -3.13
N ILE A 63 10.39 7.56 -3.93
CA ILE A 63 10.22 8.66 -4.88
C ILE A 63 9.19 8.26 -5.95
N THR A 64 9.20 7.00 -6.42
CA THR A 64 8.22 6.48 -7.40
C THR A 64 6.80 6.52 -6.84
N CYS A 65 6.61 6.11 -5.60
CA CYS A 65 5.31 6.21 -4.94
C CYS A 65 4.85 7.66 -4.81
N TYR A 66 5.75 8.59 -4.43
CA TYR A 66 5.45 10.01 -4.34
C TYR A 66 5.04 10.60 -5.69
N VAL A 67 5.82 10.35 -6.75
CA VAL A 67 5.55 10.94 -8.07
C VAL A 67 4.29 10.37 -8.70
N LEU A 68 4.01 9.07 -8.53
CA LEU A 68 2.74 8.49 -8.97
C LEU A 68 1.56 9.09 -8.20
N PHE A 69 1.71 9.29 -6.88
CA PHE A 69 0.69 9.97 -6.07
C PHE A 69 0.44 11.41 -6.58
N ALA A 70 1.51 12.15 -6.86
CA ALA A 70 1.42 13.49 -7.40
C ALA A 70 0.73 13.50 -8.78
N ALA A 71 1.10 12.59 -9.68
CA ALA A 71 0.50 12.47 -11.00
C ALA A 71 -1.00 12.14 -10.93
N ILE A 72 -1.43 11.23 -10.04
CA ILE A 72 -2.85 10.92 -9.81
C ILE A 72 -3.58 12.16 -9.29
N THR A 73 -2.99 12.88 -8.33
CA THR A 73 -3.59 14.07 -7.73
C THR A 73 -3.71 15.21 -8.75
N LEU A 74 -2.70 15.39 -9.61
CA LEU A 74 -2.76 16.35 -10.72
C LEU A 74 -3.80 15.95 -11.77
N ALA A 75 -3.93 14.66 -12.09
CA ALA A 75 -4.99 14.19 -13.00
C ALA A 75 -6.40 14.50 -12.46
N ALA A 76 -6.59 14.39 -11.15
CA ALA A 76 -7.84 14.78 -10.48
C ALA A 76 -8.09 16.30 -10.52
N PHE A 77 -7.02 17.10 -10.40
CA PHE A 77 -7.09 18.55 -10.53
C PHE A 77 -7.48 18.98 -11.97
N LEU A 78 -6.92 18.32 -12.98
CA LEU A 78 -7.22 18.61 -14.40
C LEU A 78 -8.66 18.33 -14.82
N THR A 79 -9.39 17.52 -14.06
CA THR A 79 -10.80 17.20 -14.30
C THR A 79 -11.75 17.80 -13.26
N ASP A 80 -11.29 18.84 -12.55
CA ASP A 80 -12.06 19.57 -11.53
C ASP A 80 -12.60 18.71 -10.37
N ARG A 81 -12.02 17.51 -10.15
CA ARG A 81 -12.36 16.66 -9.01
C ARG A 81 -11.71 17.12 -7.71
N LEU A 82 -10.66 17.91 -7.82
CA LEU A 82 -9.98 18.54 -6.70
C LEU A 82 -9.73 20.02 -7.01
N ASN A 83 -10.05 20.88 -6.05
CA ASN A 83 -9.73 22.30 -6.12
C ASN A 83 -8.20 22.53 -5.96
N ALA A 84 -7.70 23.68 -6.44
CA ALA A 84 -6.27 24.02 -6.39
C ALA A 84 -5.66 23.95 -4.98
N ARG A 85 -6.38 24.43 -3.95
CA ARG A 85 -5.90 24.46 -2.57
C ARG A 85 -5.75 23.05 -1.95
N PRO A 86 -6.77 22.17 -1.98
CA PRO A 86 -6.62 20.75 -1.63
C PRO A 86 -5.52 20.04 -2.43
N THR A 87 -5.41 20.30 -3.73
CA THR A 87 -4.35 19.72 -4.59
C THR A 87 -2.96 20.08 -4.07
N LEU A 88 -2.68 21.36 -3.80
CA LEU A 88 -1.39 21.79 -3.26
C LEU A 88 -1.10 21.16 -1.90
N LYS A 89 -2.10 21.14 -0.99
CA LYS A 89 -1.93 20.49 0.31
C LYS A 89 -1.65 19.00 0.17
N ALA A 90 -2.37 18.30 -0.71
CA ALA A 90 -2.17 16.89 -0.98
C ALA A 90 -0.75 16.62 -1.51
N LEU A 91 -0.25 17.41 -2.47
CA LEU A 91 1.11 17.31 -3.01
C LEU A 91 2.19 17.50 -1.94
N LEU A 92 1.91 18.29 -0.90
CA LEU A 92 2.78 18.50 0.27
C LEU A 92 2.55 17.49 1.40
N PHE A 93 1.71 16.45 1.18
CA PHE A 93 1.29 15.47 2.18
C PHE A 93 0.54 16.07 3.39
N LEU A 94 -0.03 17.26 3.22
CA LEU A 94 -0.86 17.96 4.22
C LEU A 94 -2.36 17.71 4.04
N ASP A 95 -2.76 16.96 3.00
CA ASP A 95 -4.13 16.54 2.74
C ASP A 95 -4.15 15.22 1.95
N ASP A 96 -5.32 14.66 1.72
CA ASP A 96 -5.50 13.47 0.91
C ASP A 96 -5.72 13.77 -0.58
N GLY A 97 -5.16 12.91 -1.43
CA GLY A 97 -5.37 12.95 -2.87
C GLY A 97 -6.47 11.98 -3.30
N HIS A 98 -7.16 12.29 -4.40
CA HIS A 98 -8.20 11.43 -4.96
C HIS A 98 -7.60 10.12 -5.48
N PHE A 99 -8.04 8.96 -4.94
CA PHE A 99 -7.52 7.63 -5.28
C PHE A 99 -6.01 7.39 -5.08
N GLY A 100 -5.29 8.31 -4.43
CA GLY A 100 -3.82 8.24 -4.28
C GLY A 100 -3.33 7.76 -2.92
N THR A 101 -4.19 7.67 -1.90
CA THR A 101 -3.77 7.55 -0.49
C THR A 101 -2.86 6.34 -0.20
N ILE A 102 -3.02 5.21 -0.91
CA ILE A 102 -2.15 4.03 -0.71
C ILE A 102 -0.70 4.36 -1.07
N LEU A 103 -0.46 5.10 -2.15
CA LEU A 103 0.90 5.48 -2.58
C LEU A 103 1.55 6.46 -1.61
N LYS A 104 0.78 7.39 -1.06
CA LYS A 104 1.22 8.30 0.00
C LYS A 104 1.66 7.54 1.24
N ILE A 105 0.86 6.57 1.70
CA ILE A 105 1.23 5.69 2.82
C ILE A 105 2.51 4.93 2.50
N TYR A 106 2.64 4.37 1.30
CA TYR A 106 3.85 3.66 0.88
C TYR A 106 5.10 4.53 0.85
N ALA A 107 4.99 5.75 0.32
CA ALA A 107 6.10 6.70 0.33
C ALA A 107 6.55 6.98 1.78
N ALA A 108 5.61 7.21 2.70
CA ALA A 108 5.92 7.39 4.12
C ALA A 108 6.55 6.13 4.75
N LEU A 109 6.02 4.93 4.45
CA LEU A 109 6.58 3.67 4.95
C LEU A 109 8.00 3.42 4.44
N PHE A 110 8.26 3.64 3.14
CA PHE A 110 9.63 3.53 2.61
C PHE A 110 10.57 4.55 3.24
N PHE A 111 10.11 5.79 3.46
CA PHE A 111 10.90 6.80 4.14
C PHE A 111 11.29 6.37 5.55
N ILE A 112 10.34 5.89 6.36
CA ILE A 112 10.60 5.37 7.71
C ILE A 112 11.56 4.19 7.67
N VAL A 113 11.38 3.26 6.72
CA VAL A 113 12.28 2.10 6.58
C VAL A 113 13.69 2.53 6.23
N VAL A 114 13.87 3.54 5.38
CA VAL A 114 15.19 4.10 5.06
C VAL A 114 15.82 4.77 6.28
N LEU A 115 15.06 5.60 7.01
CA LEU A 115 15.54 6.26 8.23
C LEU A 115 15.96 5.26 9.32
N LEU A 116 15.17 4.22 9.51
CA LEU A 116 15.36 3.23 10.58
C LEU A 116 16.07 1.96 10.10
N PHE A 117 16.67 2.02 8.92
CA PHE A 117 17.20 0.86 8.21
C PHE A 117 18.20 0.04 9.05
N LEU A 118 19.09 0.71 9.77
CA LEU A 118 20.10 0.05 10.62
C LEU A 118 19.45 -0.78 11.74
N TRP A 119 18.43 -0.25 12.39
CA TRP A 119 17.69 -0.91 13.46
C TRP A 119 16.88 -2.09 12.94
N ILE A 120 16.19 -1.88 11.82
CA ILE A 120 15.41 -2.92 11.13
C ILE A 120 16.32 -4.07 10.68
N ARG A 121 17.51 -3.77 10.16
CA ARG A 121 18.49 -4.78 9.75
C ARG A 121 18.86 -5.70 10.92
N ARG A 122 19.14 -5.12 12.09
CA ARG A 122 19.57 -5.85 13.29
C ARG A 122 18.42 -6.64 13.92
N HIS A 123 17.29 -6.00 14.18
CA HIS A 123 16.22 -6.57 15.01
C HIS A 123 15.07 -7.19 14.21
N GLY A 124 14.96 -6.89 12.91
CA GLY A 124 13.94 -7.43 12.00
C GLY A 124 12.52 -7.04 12.43
N ALA A 125 11.59 -7.99 12.34
CA ALA A 125 10.17 -7.74 12.61
C ALA A 125 9.88 -7.22 14.02
N VAL A 126 10.68 -7.61 15.02
CA VAL A 126 10.51 -7.20 16.43
C VAL A 126 10.64 -5.69 16.61
N PHE A 127 11.56 -5.03 15.91
CA PHE A 127 11.70 -3.58 16.03
C PHE A 127 10.52 -2.84 15.39
N ILE A 128 10.02 -3.32 14.25
CA ILE A 128 8.79 -2.76 13.66
C ILE A 128 7.58 -2.98 14.57
N LEU A 129 7.51 -4.12 15.26
CA LEU A 129 6.46 -4.37 16.26
C LEU A 129 6.55 -3.39 17.44
N GLN A 130 7.76 -3.06 17.92
CA GLN A 130 7.95 -2.04 18.94
C GLN A 130 7.46 -0.67 18.48
N LEU A 131 7.76 -0.26 17.24
CA LEU A 131 7.23 0.98 16.66
C LEU A 131 5.70 0.97 16.59
N ALA A 132 5.10 -0.18 16.26
CA ALA A 132 3.65 -0.33 16.25
C ALA A 132 3.07 -0.13 17.66
N ILE A 133 3.67 -0.76 18.68
CA ILE A 133 3.26 -0.61 20.09
C ILE A 133 3.34 0.86 20.51
N VAL A 134 4.46 1.53 20.22
CA VAL A 134 4.61 2.97 20.48
C VAL A 134 3.52 3.78 19.78
N GLY A 135 3.20 3.46 18.51
CA GLY A 135 2.11 4.08 17.78
C GLY A 135 0.76 3.94 18.45
N TRP A 136 0.42 2.72 18.89
CA TRP A 136 -0.83 2.45 19.62
C TRP A 136 -0.89 3.16 20.97
N THR A 137 0.21 3.16 21.73
CA THR A 137 0.31 3.88 23.01
C THR A 137 0.13 5.39 22.80
N LEU A 138 0.83 5.98 21.82
CA LEU A 138 0.70 7.40 21.51
C LEU A 138 -0.72 7.75 21.06
N LYS A 139 -1.35 6.90 20.23
CA LYS A 139 -2.74 7.09 19.83
C LYS A 139 -3.65 7.14 21.05
N PHE A 140 -3.56 6.14 21.93
CA PHE A 140 -4.35 6.09 23.15
C PHE A 140 -4.16 7.34 24.03
N LEU A 141 -2.92 7.77 24.26
CA LEU A 141 -2.62 8.96 25.05
C LEU A 141 -3.20 10.24 24.41
N LEU A 142 -3.09 10.38 23.08
CA LEU A 142 -3.62 11.53 22.36
C LEU A 142 -5.15 11.53 22.30
N ASP A 143 -5.79 10.38 22.11
CA ASP A 143 -7.25 10.27 22.13
C ASP A 143 -7.84 10.74 23.48
N VAL A 144 -7.12 10.50 24.58
CA VAL A 144 -7.52 10.95 25.92
C VAL A 144 -7.23 12.44 26.13
N SER A 145 -6.16 12.96 25.54
CA SER A 145 -5.66 14.31 25.83
C SER A 145 -6.16 15.39 24.88
N PHE A 146 -6.52 15.04 23.64
CA PHE A 146 -6.86 15.99 22.58
C PHE A 146 -8.01 15.47 21.71
N SER A 147 -9.06 16.29 21.56
CA SER A 147 -10.18 15.99 20.66
C SER A 147 -9.86 16.23 19.18
N GLU A 148 -8.92 17.14 18.90
CA GLU A 148 -8.48 17.47 17.54
C GLU A 148 -6.94 17.55 17.50
N SER A 149 -6.37 17.07 16.40
CA SER A 149 -4.93 17.19 16.15
C SER A 149 -4.65 17.74 14.76
N PRO A 150 -3.50 18.39 14.55
CA PRO A 150 -3.05 18.76 13.22
C PRO A 150 -2.99 17.55 12.29
N TYR A 151 -3.26 17.77 11.00
CA TYR A 151 -3.30 16.74 9.96
C TYR A 151 -2.13 15.75 10.02
N VAL A 152 -0.91 16.27 10.15
CA VAL A 152 0.32 15.46 10.15
C VAL A 152 0.36 14.51 11.36
N VAL A 153 -0.08 14.99 12.52
CA VAL A 153 -0.14 14.18 13.75
C VAL A 153 -1.17 13.06 13.57
N SER A 154 -2.35 13.36 13.04
CA SER A 154 -3.38 12.36 12.77
C SER A 154 -2.99 11.38 11.67
N PHE A 155 -2.25 11.82 10.64
CA PHE A 155 -1.72 10.94 9.60
C PHE A 155 -0.67 9.96 10.16
N ILE A 156 0.19 10.41 11.08
CA ILE A 156 1.25 9.58 11.67
C ILE A 156 0.69 8.66 12.76
N ILE A 157 -0.12 9.19 13.69
CA ILE A 157 -0.53 8.51 14.93
C ILE A 157 -1.96 7.96 14.86
N GLY A 158 -2.86 8.62 14.11
CA GLY A 158 -4.24 8.16 13.92
C GLY A 158 -5.23 8.59 14.99
N ASN A 159 -5.00 9.71 15.67
CA ASN A 159 -5.85 10.18 16.78
C ASN A 159 -7.16 10.86 16.34
N ALA A 160 -7.26 11.34 15.10
CA ALA A 160 -8.47 11.97 14.57
C ALA A 160 -9.17 11.06 13.55
N GLU A 161 -10.48 11.25 13.40
CA GLU A 161 -11.28 10.57 12.38
C GLU A 161 -11.00 11.14 10.98
N GLY A 162 -11.38 10.38 9.96
CA GLY A 162 -11.17 10.74 8.55
C GLY A 162 -9.83 10.27 7.97
N PHE A 163 -8.93 9.72 8.78
CA PHE A 163 -7.58 9.35 8.35
C PHE A 163 -7.26 7.90 8.67
N GLY A 164 -7.07 7.08 7.63
CA GLY A 164 -6.54 5.75 7.89
C GLY A 164 -6.21 4.87 6.68
N PRO A 165 -5.34 3.88 6.88
CA PRO A 165 -4.65 3.61 8.14
C PRO A 165 -3.49 4.58 8.40
N ALA A 166 -3.34 5.03 9.64
CA ALA A 166 -2.26 5.91 10.08
C ALA A 166 -0.92 5.17 10.07
N ILE A 167 0.18 5.92 9.95
CA ILE A 167 1.50 5.34 9.65
C ILE A 167 2.04 4.46 10.78
N LEU A 168 2.02 4.92 12.03
CA LEU A 168 2.56 4.13 13.15
C LEU A 168 1.70 2.90 13.48
N PRO A 169 0.35 2.99 13.59
CA PRO A 169 -0.48 1.79 13.71
C PRO A 169 -0.33 0.82 12.52
N SER A 170 -0.10 1.32 11.30
CA SER A 170 0.21 0.48 10.13
C SER A 170 1.47 -0.36 10.28
N MET A 171 2.38 -0.02 11.20
CA MET A 171 3.52 -0.87 11.53
C MET A 171 3.09 -2.23 12.08
N THR A 172 1.86 -2.38 12.62
CA THR A 172 1.31 -3.70 12.97
C THR A 172 1.22 -4.61 11.74
N PHE A 173 0.75 -4.10 10.60
CA PHE A 173 0.72 -4.85 9.34
C PHE A 173 2.12 -5.15 8.82
N VAL A 174 3.02 -4.17 8.87
CA VAL A 174 4.40 -4.33 8.40
C VAL A 174 5.14 -5.35 9.26
N ALA A 175 4.98 -5.30 10.59
CA ALA A 175 5.56 -6.26 11.54
C ALA A 175 5.06 -7.68 11.28
N PHE A 176 3.75 -7.85 11.09
CA PHE A 176 3.17 -9.15 10.75
C PHE A 176 3.75 -9.70 9.44
N GLY A 177 3.77 -8.87 8.38
CA GLY A 177 4.34 -9.25 7.09
C GLY A 177 5.83 -9.61 7.18
N MET A 178 6.62 -8.83 7.93
CA MET A 178 8.03 -9.15 8.16
C MET A 178 8.23 -10.42 8.96
N ALA A 179 7.43 -10.66 10.02
CA ALA A 179 7.50 -11.89 10.81
C ALA A 179 7.18 -13.13 9.96
N PHE A 180 6.18 -13.02 9.09
CA PHE A 180 5.86 -14.06 8.11
C PHE A 180 7.01 -14.26 7.09
N GLY A 181 7.61 -13.18 6.59
CA GLY A 181 8.78 -13.24 5.71
C GLY A 181 10.02 -13.85 6.39
N GLU A 182 10.22 -13.61 7.69
CA GLU A 182 11.33 -14.16 8.49
C GLU A 182 11.16 -15.67 8.65
N TRP A 183 9.92 -16.14 8.84
CA TRP A 183 9.56 -17.55 8.86
C TRP A 183 9.81 -18.22 7.51
N LEU A 184 9.32 -17.63 6.42
CA LEU A 184 9.55 -18.15 5.06
C LEU A 184 11.04 -18.17 4.68
N SER A 185 11.84 -17.27 5.24
CA SER A 185 13.28 -17.21 5.00
C SER A 185 14.09 -18.11 5.92
N GLY A 186 13.46 -18.82 6.87
CA GLY A 186 14.14 -19.68 7.85
C GLY A 186 14.93 -18.94 8.93
N ARG A 187 14.76 -17.61 9.05
CA ARG A 187 15.52 -16.78 10.01
C ARG A 187 14.97 -16.90 11.44
N ARG A 188 13.65 -17.00 11.59
CA ARG A 188 12.97 -17.18 12.86
C ARG A 188 11.94 -18.28 12.75
N GLY A 189 11.67 -18.95 13.87
CA GLY A 189 10.59 -19.94 13.97
C GLY A 189 9.21 -19.32 13.77
N PRO A 190 8.16 -20.13 13.66
CA PRO A 190 6.81 -19.66 13.36
C PRO A 190 6.15 -18.86 14.49
N LEU A 191 6.73 -18.87 15.70
CA LEU A 191 6.13 -18.35 16.93
C LEU A 191 5.65 -16.90 16.80
N LEU A 192 6.45 -15.99 16.25
CA LEU A 192 6.08 -14.57 16.21
C LEU A 192 4.88 -14.33 15.29
N TRP A 193 4.88 -14.90 14.08
CA TRP A 193 3.76 -14.71 13.17
C TRP A 193 2.50 -15.42 13.67
N SER A 194 2.63 -16.59 14.30
CA SER A 194 1.50 -17.34 14.83
C SER A 194 0.86 -16.61 16.02
N LEU A 195 1.67 -16.07 16.94
CA LEU A 195 1.16 -15.25 18.05
C LEU A 195 0.43 -14.01 17.55
N LEU A 196 0.98 -13.30 16.56
CA LEU A 196 0.32 -12.14 15.96
C LEU A 196 -0.99 -12.52 15.25
N LEU A 197 -1.04 -13.69 14.60
CA LEU A 197 -2.27 -14.20 13.98
C LEU A 197 -3.31 -14.58 15.03
N VAL A 198 -2.92 -15.29 16.09
CA VAL A 198 -3.84 -15.65 17.18
C VAL A 198 -4.42 -14.39 17.84
N LEU A 199 -3.57 -13.40 18.12
CA LEU A 199 -4.03 -12.11 18.64
C LEU A 199 -5.00 -11.43 17.67
N ALA A 200 -4.71 -11.43 16.37
CA ALA A 200 -5.60 -10.89 15.35
C ALA A 200 -6.94 -11.65 15.30
N VAL A 201 -6.96 -12.97 15.47
CA VAL A 201 -8.20 -13.74 15.55
C VAL A 201 -9.01 -13.35 16.77
N VAL A 202 -8.38 -13.28 17.95
CA VAL A 202 -9.05 -12.88 19.21
C VAL A 202 -9.65 -11.48 19.09
N VAL A 203 -8.87 -10.49 18.62
CA VAL A 203 -9.34 -9.11 18.45
C VAL A 203 -10.44 -9.02 17.39
N SER A 204 -10.35 -9.80 16.32
CA SER A 204 -11.41 -9.87 15.30
C SER A 204 -12.71 -10.42 15.88
N THR A 205 -12.65 -11.49 16.67
CA THR A 205 -13.81 -12.08 17.33
C THR A 205 -14.47 -11.09 18.30
N ILE A 206 -13.68 -10.41 19.13
CA ILE A 206 -14.18 -9.37 20.03
C ILE A 206 -14.85 -8.24 19.25
N ALA A 207 -14.20 -7.75 18.19
CA ALA A 207 -14.74 -6.67 17.35
C ALA A 207 -16.05 -7.07 16.66
N LEU A 208 -16.18 -8.32 16.22
CA LEU A 208 -17.39 -8.84 15.58
C LEU A 208 -18.52 -9.13 16.58
N SER A 209 -18.19 -9.45 17.84
CA SER A 209 -19.18 -9.73 18.88
C SER A 209 -19.92 -8.50 19.43
N GLN A 210 -19.47 -7.29 19.09
CA GLN A 210 -20.16 -6.08 19.56
C GLN A 210 -21.53 -5.94 18.85
N PRO A 211 -22.62 -5.58 19.57
CA PRO A 211 -23.96 -5.46 18.99
C PRO A 211 -24.00 -4.45 17.83
N GLY A 212 -24.70 -4.79 16.76
CA GLY A 212 -24.90 -3.93 15.57
C GLY A 212 -24.05 -4.29 14.35
N THR A 213 -23.09 -5.22 14.44
CA THR A 213 -22.00 -5.31 13.45
C THR A 213 -22.36 -5.89 12.06
N LEU A 214 -23.24 -6.88 11.89
CA LEU A 214 -23.27 -7.60 10.58
C LEU A 214 -23.78 -6.76 9.38
N ALA A 215 -24.86 -5.99 9.53
CA ALA A 215 -25.33 -5.06 8.50
C ALA A 215 -24.51 -3.77 8.45
N ASP A 216 -23.94 -3.40 9.60
CA ASP A 216 -23.19 -2.16 9.82
C ASP A 216 -21.70 -2.32 9.47
N ILE A 217 -21.19 -3.54 9.22
CA ILE A 217 -19.83 -3.86 8.67
C ILE A 217 -19.55 -2.99 7.44
N ARG A 218 -20.58 -2.62 6.68
CA ARG A 218 -20.47 -1.70 5.53
C ARG A 218 -19.94 -0.32 5.92
N ASP A 219 -20.52 0.34 6.89
CA ASP A 219 -20.15 1.72 7.22
C ASP A 219 -19.09 1.72 8.33
N THR A 220 -19.20 0.77 9.25
CA THR A 220 -18.21 0.52 10.30
C THR A 220 -16.85 0.11 9.75
N TRP A 221 -16.69 -0.52 8.58
CA TRP A 221 -15.33 -0.85 8.10
C TRP A 221 -14.55 0.37 7.61
N VAL A 222 -15.20 1.26 6.87
CA VAL A 222 -14.56 2.51 6.42
C VAL A 222 -14.35 3.42 7.61
N ALA A 223 -15.35 3.54 8.49
CA ALA A 223 -15.21 4.27 9.74
C ALA A 223 -14.11 3.67 10.63
N ALA A 224 -14.02 2.34 10.78
CA ALA A 224 -12.99 1.66 11.56
C ALA A 224 -11.59 1.85 10.96
N ARG A 225 -11.49 1.89 9.63
CA ARG A 225 -10.25 2.27 8.96
C ARG A 225 -9.87 3.71 9.29
N TRP A 226 -10.79 4.65 9.09
CA TRP A 226 -10.56 6.10 9.27
C TRP A 226 -10.40 6.53 10.73
N SER A 227 -10.84 5.72 11.69
CA SER A 227 -10.63 5.90 13.12
C SER A 227 -9.52 5.01 13.67
N ASN A 228 -8.81 4.28 12.81
CA ASN A 228 -7.71 3.37 13.17
C ASN A 228 -8.09 2.38 14.29
N ARG A 229 -9.31 1.82 14.24
CA ARG A 229 -9.77 0.85 15.25
C ARG A 229 -8.95 -0.45 15.16
N PRO A 230 -8.54 -1.05 16.29
CA PRO A 230 -7.79 -2.30 16.31
C PRO A 230 -8.44 -3.43 15.50
N GLY A 231 -9.77 -3.51 15.49
CA GLY A 231 -10.53 -4.49 14.71
C GLY A 231 -10.23 -4.45 13.20
N TYR A 232 -10.01 -3.26 12.63
CA TYR A 232 -9.63 -3.14 11.21
C TYR A 232 -8.27 -3.80 10.93
N PHE A 233 -7.29 -3.63 11.84
CA PHE A 233 -5.97 -4.24 11.72
C PHE A 233 -6.02 -5.76 11.90
N ALA A 234 -6.79 -6.22 12.88
CA ALA A 234 -6.99 -7.62 13.17
C ALA A 234 -7.61 -8.35 11.97
N ILE A 235 -8.72 -7.84 11.43
CA ILE A 235 -9.39 -8.50 10.30
C ILE A 235 -8.55 -8.36 9.01
N GLY A 236 -7.78 -7.27 8.86
CA GLY A 236 -6.78 -7.15 7.79
C GLY A 236 -5.72 -8.25 7.81
N ILE A 237 -5.20 -8.61 9.00
CA ILE A 237 -4.26 -9.72 9.19
C ILE A 237 -4.92 -11.06 8.88
N CYS A 238 -6.12 -11.31 9.43
CA CYS A 238 -6.87 -12.55 9.21
C CYS A 238 -7.19 -12.78 7.73
N SER A 239 -7.74 -11.75 7.06
CA SER A 239 -8.09 -11.82 5.64
C SER A 239 -6.87 -12.01 4.74
N THR A 240 -5.76 -11.33 5.02
CA THR A 240 -4.53 -11.51 4.25
C THR A 240 -3.91 -12.89 4.46
N SER A 241 -3.95 -13.41 5.69
CA SER A 241 -3.49 -14.77 5.99
C SER A 241 -4.33 -15.82 5.26
N LEU A 242 -5.66 -15.62 5.21
CA LEU A 242 -6.56 -16.46 4.42
C LEU A 242 -6.21 -16.41 2.92
N PHE A 243 -5.96 -15.22 2.35
CA PHE A 243 -5.52 -15.13 0.96
C PHE A 243 -4.20 -15.84 0.71
N LEU A 244 -3.19 -15.65 1.57
CA LEU A 244 -1.90 -16.33 1.45
C LEU A 244 -2.07 -17.85 1.54
N MET A 245 -2.94 -18.35 2.41
CA MET A 245 -3.25 -19.78 2.52
C MET A 245 -3.93 -20.31 1.25
N VAL A 246 -4.95 -19.60 0.74
CA VAL A 246 -5.63 -19.98 -0.52
C VAL A 246 -4.64 -19.96 -1.70
N PHE A 247 -3.80 -18.93 -1.81
CA PHE A 247 -2.76 -18.86 -2.83
C PHE A 247 -1.75 -19.99 -2.69
N TRP A 248 -1.34 -20.33 -1.46
CA TRP A 248 -0.41 -21.43 -1.22
C TRP A 248 -1.02 -22.80 -1.61
N LEU A 249 -2.27 -23.06 -1.22
CA LEU A 249 -2.98 -24.30 -1.55
C LEU A 249 -3.22 -24.46 -3.07
N THR A 250 -3.55 -23.37 -3.75
CA THR A 250 -3.75 -23.37 -5.20
C THR A 250 -2.43 -23.49 -5.96
N TRP A 251 -1.36 -22.85 -5.49
CA TRP A 251 -0.04 -22.89 -6.11
C TRP A 251 0.69 -24.23 -5.92
N ARG A 252 0.44 -24.95 -4.82
CA ARG A 252 1.05 -26.26 -4.53
C ARG A 252 0.67 -27.35 -5.55
N ARG A 253 -0.39 -27.15 -6.33
CA ARG A 253 -0.72 -28.00 -7.48
C ARG A 253 0.21 -27.61 -8.62
N GLU A 254 1.35 -28.29 -8.74
CA GLU A 254 2.50 -28.06 -9.65
C GLU A 254 2.18 -28.15 -11.16
N ARG A 255 1.15 -27.46 -11.65
CA ARG A 255 0.97 -27.24 -13.08
C ARG A 255 1.27 -25.79 -13.38
N PRO A 256 2.27 -25.48 -14.24
CA PRO A 256 2.46 -24.14 -14.78
C PRO A 256 1.27 -23.83 -15.68
N ASP A 257 0.14 -23.53 -15.06
CA ASP A 257 -1.08 -23.19 -15.74
C ASP A 257 -1.01 -21.73 -16.23
N PRO A 258 -1.83 -21.36 -17.23
CA PRO A 258 -1.86 -19.97 -17.71
C PRO A 258 -2.17 -18.96 -16.60
N VAL A 259 -2.92 -19.36 -15.57
CA VAL A 259 -3.37 -18.50 -14.46
C VAL A 259 -2.21 -18.14 -13.53
N SER A 260 -1.34 -19.09 -13.16
CA SER A 260 -0.15 -18.84 -12.35
C SER A 260 0.84 -17.91 -13.06
N ARG A 261 1.05 -18.10 -14.38
CA ARG A 261 1.86 -17.18 -15.19
C ARG A 261 1.23 -15.79 -15.24
N PHE A 262 -0.08 -15.71 -15.49
CA PHE A 262 -0.82 -14.44 -15.51
C PHE A 262 -0.72 -13.67 -14.19
N THR A 263 -0.97 -14.34 -13.07
CA THR A 263 -0.90 -13.75 -11.72
C THR A 263 0.52 -13.31 -11.35
N ALA A 264 1.53 -14.12 -11.65
CA ALA A 264 2.93 -13.75 -11.41
C ALA A 264 3.37 -12.53 -12.23
N VAL A 265 2.95 -12.48 -13.50
CA VAL A 265 3.25 -11.37 -14.41
C VAL A 265 2.55 -10.08 -13.97
N THR A 266 1.24 -10.14 -13.73
CA THR A 266 0.46 -8.98 -13.29
C THR A 266 0.88 -8.50 -11.91
N GLY A 267 1.26 -9.41 -11.00
CA GLY A 267 1.81 -9.10 -9.68
C GLY A 267 3.08 -8.23 -9.74
N ARG A 268 3.95 -8.45 -10.72
CA ARG A 268 5.16 -7.62 -10.94
C ARG A 268 4.84 -6.20 -11.41
N GLN A 269 3.65 -5.98 -11.97
CA GLN A 269 3.21 -4.69 -12.52
C GLN A 269 2.20 -3.97 -11.60
N THR A 270 2.05 -4.38 -10.34
CA THR A 270 1.07 -3.81 -9.40
C THR A 270 1.14 -2.29 -9.28
N LEU A 271 2.34 -1.72 -9.19
CA LEU A 271 2.53 -0.27 -9.10
C LEU A 271 2.09 0.46 -10.39
N PHE A 272 2.34 -0.15 -11.56
CA PHE A 272 1.88 0.37 -12.84
C PHE A 272 0.35 0.29 -12.95
N VAL A 273 -0.24 -0.87 -12.65
CA VAL A 273 -1.69 -1.09 -12.65
C VAL A 273 -2.39 -0.08 -11.75
N TYR A 274 -1.87 0.12 -10.54
CA TYR A 274 -2.44 1.09 -9.60
C TYR A 274 -2.24 2.55 -10.06
N GLY A 275 -1.02 2.91 -10.45
CA GLY A 275 -0.69 4.27 -10.86
C GLY A 275 -1.42 4.70 -12.13
N ALA A 276 -1.20 3.98 -13.23
CA ALA A 276 -1.82 4.27 -14.52
C ALA A 276 -3.35 4.14 -14.45
N GLY A 277 -3.85 3.11 -13.77
CA GLY A 277 -5.29 2.92 -13.60
C GLY A 277 -5.95 4.12 -12.92
N ASN A 278 -5.38 4.63 -11.82
CA ASN A 278 -5.96 5.78 -11.12
C ASN A 278 -5.78 7.10 -11.85
N ILE A 279 -4.70 7.29 -12.61
CA ILE A 279 -4.56 8.44 -13.50
C ILE A 279 -5.70 8.42 -14.53
N VAL A 280 -5.90 7.29 -15.23
CA VAL A 280 -6.95 7.16 -16.23
C VAL A 280 -8.35 7.33 -15.61
N LEU A 281 -8.63 6.73 -14.45
CA LEU A 281 -9.93 6.90 -13.78
C LEU A 281 -10.22 8.36 -13.42
N ASN A 282 -9.21 9.13 -13.03
CA ASN A 282 -9.38 10.57 -12.75
C ASN A 282 -9.63 11.39 -14.01
N LEU A 283 -9.05 10.98 -15.15
CA LEU A 283 -9.23 11.66 -16.44
C LEU A 283 -10.54 11.30 -17.15
N LEU A 284 -11.09 10.11 -16.88
CA LEU A 284 -12.37 9.68 -17.44
C LEU A 284 -13.55 10.38 -16.77
N PRO A 285 -14.70 10.55 -17.46
CA PRO A 285 -15.93 11.00 -16.82
C PRO A 285 -16.48 9.94 -15.85
N SER A 286 -17.22 10.38 -14.83
CA SER A 286 -17.97 9.49 -13.92
C SER A 286 -19.29 9.09 -14.55
N TYR A 287 -19.62 7.80 -14.47
CA TYR A 287 -20.93 7.33 -14.90
C TYR A 287 -21.91 7.48 -13.74
N SER A 288 -22.91 8.34 -13.92
CA SER A 288 -23.96 8.63 -12.93
C SER A 288 -25.28 7.91 -13.23
N GLY A 289 -25.31 7.02 -14.24
CA GLY A 289 -26.51 6.27 -14.59
C GLY A 289 -26.82 5.18 -13.56
N GLN A 290 -28.09 4.82 -13.44
CA GLN A 290 -28.56 3.81 -12.47
C GLN A 290 -28.48 2.38 -13.01
N ASP A 291 -28.23 2.17 -14.31
CA ASP A 291 -28.20 0.84 -14.91
C ASP A 291 -26.96 0.04 -14.44
N PRO A 292 -27.15 -1.03 -13.63
CA PRO A 292 -26.06 -1.82 -13.10
C PRO A 292 -25.34 -2.65 -14.17
N VAL A 293 -26.01 -2.96 -15.30
CA VAL A 293 -25.41 -3.72 -16.40
C VAL A 293 -24.39 -2.86 -17.12
N VAL A 294 -24.76 -1.61 -17.44
CA VAL A 294 -23.85 -0.64 -18.07
C VAL A 294 -22.66 -0.34 -17.16
N ALA A 295 -22.92 -0.12 -15.87
CA ALA A 295 -21.89 0.06 -14.86
C ALA A 295 -20.92 -1.14 -14.80
N SER A 296 -21.44 -2.36 -14.78
CA SER A 296 -20.65 -3.60 -14.81
C SER A 296 -19.81 -3.72 -16.07
N ALA A 297 -20.37 -3.35 -17.22
CA ALA A 297 -19.67 -3.37 -18.51
C ALA A 297 -18.48 -2.40 -18.49
N PHE A 298 -18.66 -1.16 -18.03
CA PHE A 298 -17.56 -0.20 -17.93
C PHE A 298 -16.44 -0.66 -16.99
N VAL A 299 -16.79 -1.18 -15.81
CA VAL A 299 -15.80 -1.74 -14.88
C VAL A 299 -15.05 -2.90 -15.52
N THR A 300 -15.76 -3.81 -16.20
CA THR A 300 -15.16 -5.00 -16.82
C THR A 300 -14.23 -4.61 -17.96
N ILE A 301 -14.67 -3.71 -18.85
CA ILE A 301 -13.85 -3.18 -19.96
C ILE A 301 -12.62 -2.47 -19.41
N PHE A 302 -12.78 -1.58 -18.43
CA PHE A 302 -11.67 -0.86 -17.81
C PHE A 302 -10.64 -1.83 -17.20
N MET A 303 -11.09 -2.81 -16.41
CA MET A 303 -10.22 -3.80 -15.78
C MET A 303 -9.53 -4.70 -16.81
N ALA A 304 -10.24 -5.14 -17.85
CA ALA A 304 -9.68 -5.96 -18.92
C ALA A 304 -8.61 -5.21 -19.71
N LEU A 305 -8.84 -3.94 -20.06
CA LEU A 305 -7.87 -3.09 -20.74
C LEU A 305 -6.64 -2.86 -19.86
N LEU A 306 -6.84 -2.51 -18.58
CA LEU A 306 -5.74 -2.26 -17.65
C LEU A 306 -4.85 -3.50 -17.44
N LEU A 307 -5.47 -4.67 -17.26
CA LEU A 307 -4.75 -5.94 -17.11
C LEU A 307 -4.10 -6.38 -18.42
N GLY A 308 -4.76 -6.18 -19.56
CA GLY A 308 -4.21 -6.43 -20.88
C GLY A 308 -2.97 -5.58 -21.16
N LEU A 309 -3.01 -4.28 -20.84
CA LEU A 309 -1.86 -3.38 -20.94
C LEU A 309 -0.71 -3.81 -20.01
N ALA A 310 -1.01 -4.20 -18.78
CA ALA A 310 0.00 -4.70 -17.85
C ALA A 310 0.67 -5.99 -18.34
N TRP A 311 -0.13 -6.90 -18.92
CA TRP A 311 0.35 -8.13 -19.54
C TRP A 311 1.24 -7.82 -20.76
N ILE A 312 0.76 -7.01 -21.71
CA ILE A 312 1.52 -6.61 -22.90
C ILE A 312 2.84 -5.94 -22.50
N ARG A 313 2.81 -5.02 -21.53
CA ARG A 313 4.02 -4.36 -21.01
C ARG A 313 5.07 -5.34 -20.52
N SER A 314 4.64 -6.41 -19.87
CA SER A 314 5.54 -7.40 -19.30
C SER A 314 6.14 -8.36 -20.34
N VAL A 315 5.38 -8.70 -21.39
CA VAL A 315 5.80 -9.67 -22.41
C VAL A 315 6.51 -8.99 -23.58
N ARG A 316 6.07 -7.78 -23.95
CA ARG A 316 6.56 -7.00 -25.11
C ARG A 316 6.71 -5.52 -24.75
N PRO A 317 7.72 -5.14 -23.94
CA PRO A 317 7.91 -3.75 -23.51
C PRO A 317 8.12 -2.78 -24.69
N ASP A 318 8.73 -3.24 -25.78
CA ASP A 318 9.01 -2.42 -26.96
C ASP A 318 7.77 -2.05 -27.77
N TRP A 319 6.71 -2.84 -27.68
CA TRP A 319 5.49 -2.62 -28.45
C TRP A 319 4.73 -1.38 -27.98
N LEU A 320 4.67 -1.14 -26.67
CA LEU A 320 4.08 0.07 -26.11
C LEU A 320 4.84 1.33 -26.53
N ASN A 321 6.18 1.24 -26.68
CA ASN A 321 6.99 2.34 -27.17
C ASN A 321 6.66 2.68 -28.63
N ARG A 322 6.35 1.69 -29.46
CA ARG A 322 6.03 1.88 -30.90
C ARG A 322 4.65 2.50 -31.12
N LEU A 323 3.69 2.30 -30.21
CA LEU A 323 2.33 2.86 -30.31
C LEU A 323 2.18 4.30 -29.83
N GLY A 324 3.28 5.01 -29.53
CA GLY A 324 3.20 6.35 -28.90
C GLY A 324 2.67 6.34 -27.45
N MET A 325 2.11 5.23 -26.99
CA MET A 325 1.80 4.92 -25.59
C MET A 325 3.04 4.64 -24.73
N GLY A 326 4.22 4.94 -25.26
CA GLY A 326 5.49 4.91 -24.54
C GLY A 326 5.65 6.04 -23.53
N ILE A 327 4.69 6.96 -23.38
CA ILE A 327 4.78 8.05 -22.40
C ILE A 327 5.14 7.53 -21.01
N PRO A 328 4.53 6.45 -20.46
CA PRO A 328 4.97 5.90 -19.19
C PRO A 328 6.42 5.39 -19.23
N SER A 329 6.84 4.66 -20.26
CA SER A 329 8.22 4.15 -20.38
C SER A 329 9.26 5.23 -20.74
N MET A 330 8.85 6.34 -21.32
CA MET A 330 9.67 7.50 -21.64
C MET A 330 9.81 8.39 -20.40
N VAL A 331 8.70 8.61 -19.68
CA VAL A 331 8.70 9.15 -18.32
C VAL A 331 9.59 8.29 -17.44
N PHE A 332 9.40 6.96 -17.36
CA PHE A 332 10.27 6.07 -16.57
C PHE A 332 11.74 6.10 -17.04
N ARG A 333 12.05 6.22 -18.34
CA ARG A 333 13.44 6.34 -18.82
C ARG A 333 14.12 7.66 -18.46
N VAL A 334 13.38 8.77 -18.45
CA VAL A 334 13.89 10.09 -18.00
C VAL A 334 13.92 10.15 -16.47
N TYR A 335 12.98 9.47 -15.84
CA TYR A 335 12.72 9.45 -14.41
C TYR A 335 13.69 8.53 -13.66
N ASP A 336 14.01 7.34 -14.16
CA ASP A 336 14.89 6.38 -13.48
C ASP A 336 16.27 6.99 -13.15
N PRO A 337 16.96 7.69 -14.08
CA PRO A 337 18.21 8.40 -13.77
C PRO A 337 18.02 9.57 -12.79
N ALA A 338 16.91 10.31 -12.90
CA ALA A 338 16.63 11.42 -11.99
C ALA A 338 16.34 10.93 -10.56
N VAL A 339 15.57 9.85 -10.43
CA VAL A 339 15.28 9.17 -9.17
C VAL A 339 16.54 8.59 -8.57
N GLU A 340 17.40 7.97 -9.37
CA GLU A 340 18.67 7.44 -8.89
C GLU A 340 19.58 8.57 -8.39
N ARG A 341 19.69 9.68 -9.12
CA ARG A 341 20.42 10.88 -8.66
C ARG A 341 19.86 11.47 -7.37
N CYS A 342 18.53 11.61 -7.27
CA CYS A 342 17.87 12.08 -6.05
C CYS A 342 18.11 11.13 -4.88
N ALA A 343 17.98 9.82 -5.09
CA ALA A 343 18.24 8.81 -4.07
C ALA A 343 19.69 8.86 -3.56
N VAL A 344 20.67 9.00 -4.47
CA VAL A 344 22.09 9.17 -4.11
C VAL A 344 22.31 10.46 -3.32
N THR A 345 21.67 11.56 -3.72
CA THR A 345 21.80 12.86 -3.04
C THR A 345 21.20 12.83 -1.63
N ILE A 346 19.98 12.30 -1.49
CA ILE A 346 19.32 12.12 -0.19
C ILE A 346 20.16 11.23 0.71
N ARG A 347 20.72 10.14 0.17
CA ARG A 347 21.60 9.25 0.93
C ARG A 347 22.85 9.98 1.44
N LYS A 348 23.50 10.79 0.60
CA LYS A 348 24.63 11.62 1.04
C LYS A 348 24.22 12.57 2.17
N LEU A 349 23.07 13.24 2.04
CA LEU A 349 22.54 14.14 3.09
C LEU A 349 22.28 13.40 4.40
N LEU A 350 21.70 12.19 4.33
CA LEU A 350 21.46 11.35 5.52
C LEU A 350 22.76 10.83 6.16
N GLN A 351 23.83 10.64 5.37
CA GLN A 351 25.14 10.20 5.85
C GLN A 351 26.02 11.33 6.39
N MET A 352 25.76 12.59 6.01
CA MET A 352 26.45 13.79 6.51
C MET A 352 25.99 14.20 7.93
N GLY A 353 25.58 13.23 8.76
CA GLY A 353 25.30 13.47 10.18
C GLY A 353 26.52 14.04 10.92
N PRO A 354 26.33 14.75 12.05
CA PRO A 354 27.22 15.80 12.59
C PRO A 354 28.58 15.35 13.18
N GLY A 355 29.22 14.31 12.62
CA GLY A 355 30.46 13.71 13.10
C GLY A 355 31.70 13.94 12.22
N THR A 356 31.61 14.71 11.14
CA THR A 356 32.75 15.01 10.25
C THR A 356 33.02 16.51 10.15
N VAL A 357 32.98 17.20 11.29
CA VAL A 357 33.74 18.43 11.50
C VAL A 357 34.74 18.08 12.59
N ARG A 358 35.95 17.68 12.19
CA ARG A 358 37.12 17.66 13.05
C ARG A 358 38.15 18.60 12.45
#